data_AF-A0A534IGU3-F1
#
_entry.id   AF-A0A534IGU3-F1
#
_cell.length_a   1.000
_cell.length_b   1.000
_cell.length_c   1.000
_cell.angle_alpha   90.00
_cell.angle_beta   90.00
_cell.angle_gamma   90.00
#
_symmetry.space_group_name_H-M   'P 1'
#
loop_
_entity.id
_entity.type
_entity.pdbx_description
1 polymer ?
#
loop_
_entity_poly.entity_id
_entity_poly.type
_entity_poly.pdbx_seq_one_letter_code
_entity_poly.pdbx_strand_id
1 'polypeptide(L)'
;GWECENVLDLLERCESLRGFVLEKPVCSDSELVTYLRHAQALLFPSFVEGYGLPLVEALSLGVPAIASDLPVFREIAADIPEYLDPLDAIGWLRCIESFCQPDSPLRQNQLLKMSRFIPPAWAKHFETFEGLLRQV
;
A
#
# COMPACT_ATOMS: atom_id res chain seq x y z
N GLY A 1 -6.29 -11.12 6.08
CA GLY A 1 -6.34 -9.97 7.02
C GLY A 1 -7.44 -10.21 8.05
N TRP A 2 -7.70 -9.26 8.93
CA TRP A 2 -8.88 -9.28 9.81
C TRP A 2 -10.15 -9.03 8.98
N GLU A 3 -11.26 -9.72 9.28
CA GLU A 3 -12.58 -9.58 8.61
C GLU A 3 -12.55 -9.68 7.06
N CYS A 4 -11.64 -10.49 6.49
CA CYS A 4 -11.53 -10.64 5.03
C CYS A 4 -12.27 -11.85 4.46
N GLU A 5 -12.95 -12.66 5.27
CA GLU A 5 -13.60 -13.91 4.84
C GLU A 5 -14.57 -13.69 3.68
N ASN A 6 -15.44 -12.67 3.78
CA ASN A 6 -16.37 -12.33 2.71
C ASN A 6 -15.67 -12.00 1.38
N VAL A 7 -14.50 -11.37 1.43
CA VAL A 7 -13.73 -11.01 0.22
C VAL A 7 -13.08 -12.25 -0.37
N LEU A 8 -12.50 -13.11 0.46
CA LEU A 8 -11.91 -14.37 0.00
C LEU A 8 -12.96 -15.27 -0.65
N ASP A 9 -14.12 -15.43 -0.01
CA ASP A 9 -15.25 -16.19 -0.56
C ASP A 9 -15.70 -15.64 -1.91
N LEU A 10 -15.75 -14.31 -2.07
CA LEU A 10 -16.09 -13.68 -3.35
C LEU A 10 -15.04 -13.99 -4.43
N LEU A 11 -13.75 -13.91 -4.09
CA LEU A 11 -12.66 -14.19 -5.02
C LEU A 11 -12.65 -15.65 -5.46
N GLU A 12 -12.81 -16.60 -4.53
CA GLU A 12 -12.82 -18.04 -4.82
C GLU A 12 -13.99 -18.45 -5.72
N ARG A 13 -15.16 -17.84 -5.51
CA ARG A 13 -16.38 -18.17 -6.26
C ARG A 13 -16.44 -17.49 -7.63
N CYS A 14 -15.58 -16.52 -7.89
CA CYS A 14 -15.59 -15.77 -9.14
C CYS A 14 -14.80 -16.52 -10.23
N GLU A 15 -15.50 -17.25 -11.10
CA GLU A 15 -14.85 -18.04 -12.16
C GLU A 15 -14.00 -17.19 -13.12
N SER A 16 -14.39 -15.94 -13.39
CA SER A 16 -13.66 -15.03 -14.28
C SER A 16 -12.32 -14.58 -13.71
N LEU A 17 -12.11 -14.65 -12.39
CA LEU A 17 -10.84 -14.29 -11.74
C LEU A 17 -9.87 -15.46 -11.59
N ARG A 18 -10.33 -16.69 -11.88
CA ARG A 18 -9.52 -17.90 -11.76
C ARG A 18 -8.29 -17.80 -12.68
N GLY A 19 -7.10 -17.89 -12.09
CA GLY A 19 -5.81 -17.79 -12.80
C GLY A 19 -5.24 -16.37 -12.91
N PHE A 20 -6.01 -15.34 -12.53
CA PHE A 20 -5.53 -13.96 -12.47
C PHE A 20 -5.27 -13.49 -11.04
N VAL A 21 -5.97 -14.07 -10.07
CA VAL A 21 -5.76 -13.81 -8.64
C VAL A 21 -5.02 -14.99 -8.01
N LEU A 22 -3.91 -14.68 -7.33
CA LEU A 22 -3.13 -15.64 -6.56
C LEU A 22 -3.29 -15.32 -5.08
N GLU A 23 -3.91 -16.23 -4.34
CA GLU A 23 -3.98 -16.14 -2.88
C GLU A 23 -2.82 -16.91 -2.26
N LYS A 24 -2.12 -16.27 -1.30
CA LYS A 24 -0.98 -16.86 -0.58
C LYS A 24 -1.20 -16.73 0.92
N PRO A 25 -1.86 -17.71 1.59
CA PRO A 25 -2.19 -17.64 3.01
C PRO A 25 -0.95 -17.70 3.92
N VAL A 26 0.13 -18.32 3.43
CA VAL A 26 1.43 -18.34 4.10
C VAL A 26 2.47 -17.78 3.15
N CYS A 27 3.07 -16.65 3.52
CA CYS A 27 4.09 -15.96 2.73
C CYS A 27 5.26 -15.62 3.65
N SER A 28 6.44 -16.14 3.35
CA SER A 28 7.67 -15.76 4.04
C SER A 28 8.08 -14.34 3.67
N ASP A 29 8.87 -13.68 4.51
CA ASP A 29 9.37 -12.33 4.24
C ASP A 29 10.10 -12.24 2.88
N SER A 30 10.89 -13.26 2.53
CA SER A 30 11.57 -13.32 1.23
C SER A 30 10.62 -13.43 0.05
N GLU A 31 9.54 -14.21 0.18
CA GLU A 31 8.49 -14.30 -0.84
C GLU A 31 7.76 -12.97 -0.96
N LEU A 32 7.37 -12.36 0.16
CA LEU A 32 6.65 -11.08 0.19
C LEU A 32 7.47 -9.98 -0.48
N VAL A 33 8.76 -9.84 -0.12
CA VAL A 33 9.67 -8.89 -0.77
C VAL A 33 9.80 -9.16 -2.27
N THR A 34 9.83 -10.44 -2.67
CA THR A 34 9.89 -10.82 -4.08
C THR A 34 8.63 -10.37 -4.82
N TYR A 35 7.44 -10.63 -4.27
CA TYR A 35 6.18 -10.19 -4.88
C TYR A 35 6.10 -8.67 -4.97
N LEU A 36 6.41 -7.95 -3.87
CA LEU A 36 6.38 -6.49 -3.86
C LEU A 36 7.34 -5.90 -4.88
N ARG A 37 8.61 -6.32 -4.92
CA ARG A 37 9.60 -5.77 -5.86
C ARG A 37 9.23 -5.91 -7.34
N HIS A 38 8.40 -6.89 -7.67
CA HIS A 38 7.94 -7.13 -9.04
C HIS A 38 6.50 -6.65 -9.28
N ALA A 39 5.83 -6.12 -8.27
CA ALA A 39 4.49 -5.58 -8.40
C ALA A 39 4.49 -4.25 -9.15
N GLN A 40 3.46 -4.03 -9.96
CA GLN A 40 3.26 -2.76 -10.65
C GLN A 40 2.81 -1.65 -9.69
N ALA A 41 1.99 -2.03 -8.70
CA ALA A 41 1.57 -1.22 -7.57
C ALA A 41 1.02 -2.13 -6.45
N LEU A 42 1.05 -1.63 -5.21
CA LEU A 42 0.25 -2.11 -4.10
C LEU A 42 -1.16 -1.50 -4.18
N LEU A 43 -2.20 -2.32 -4.01
CA LEU A 43 -3.55 -1.85 -3.74
C LEU A 43 -3.85 -2.04 -2.25
N PHE A 44 -4.21 -0.97 -1.56
CA PHE A 44 -4.46 -1.01 -0.12
C PHE A 44 -5.79 -0.31 0.27
N PRO A 45 -6.95 -0.91 -0.11
CA PRO A 45 -8.28 -0.35 0.10
C PRO A 45 -8.79 -0.59 1.54
N SER A 46 -7.99 -0.29 2.56
CA SER A 46 -8.37 -0.48 3.97
C SER A 46 -9.44 0.52 4.41
N PHE A 47 -10.38 0.09 5.25
CA PHE A 47 -11.34 1.00 5.90
C PHE A 47 -10.76 1.66 7.16
N VAL A 48 -9.89 0.93 7.87
CA VAL A 48 -9.24 1.37 9.11
C VAL A 48 -7.85 0.77 9.16
N GLU A 49 -6.87 1.53 9.61
CA GLU A 49 -5.51 1.06 9.85
C GLU A 49 -4.91 1.66 11.10
N GLY A 50 -4.01 0.89 11.72
CA GLY A 50 -3.21 1.36 12.84
C GLY A 50 -1.98 2.16 12.39
N TYR A 51 -1.12 1.53 11.57
CA TYR A 51 0.07 2.18 11.01
C TYR A 51 0.18 1.99 9.49
N GLY A 52 -0.34 0.92 8.91
CA GLY A 52 -0.16 0.68 7.47
C GLY A 52 1.25 0.23 7.11
N LEU A 53 1.78 -0.76 7.83
CA LEU A 53 3.06 -1.42 7.48
C LEU A 53 3.13 -1.83 6.00
N PRO A 54 2.08 -2.40 5.37
CA PRO A 54 2.14 -2.74 3.94
C PRO A 54 2.45 -1.55 3.04
N LEU A 55 1.92 -0.36 3.37
CA LEU A 55 2.19 0.86 2.62
C LEU A 55 3.67 1.26 2.75
N VAL A 56 4.20 1.26 3.98
CA VAL A 56 5.60 1.60 4.24
C VAL A 56 6.55 0.63 3.54
N GLU A 57 6.26 -0.67 3.60
CA GLU A 57 7.06 -1.72 2.97
C GLU A 57 7.09 -1.55 1.44
N ALA A 58 5.94 -1.34 0.81
CA ALA A 58 5.85 -1.11 -0.63
C ALA A 58 6.66 0.12 -1.05
N LEU A 59 6.46 1.27 -0.39
CA LEU A 59 7.18 2.50 -0.72
C LEU A 59 8.69 2.38 -0.47
N SER A 60 9.09 1.68 0.59
CA SER A 60 10.52 1.41 0.90
C SER A 60 11.18 0.54 -0.17
N LEU A 61 10.41 -0.30 -0.87
CA LEU A 61 10.88 -1.14 -1.97
C LEU A 61 10.76 -0.46 -3.35
N GLY A 62 10.33 0.81 -3.40
CA GLY A 62 10.12 1.53 -4.66
C GLY A 62 8.87 1.13 -5.42
N VAL A 63 7.90 0.50 -4.73
CA VAL A 63 6.65 0.02 -5.31
C VAL A 63 5.56 1.09 -5.16
N PRO A 64 4.97 1.58 -6.28
CA PRO A 64 3.85 2.51 -6.25
C PRO A 64 2.67 1.98 -5.42
N ALA A 65 1.85 2.86 -4.85
CA ALA A 65 0.72 2.46 -4.02
C ALA A 65 -0.55 3.27 -4.33
N ILE A 66 -1.66 2.56 -4.46
CA ILE A 66 -3.02 3.12 -4.48
C ILE A 66 -3.65 2.71 -3.16
N ALA A 67 -4.04 3.67 -2.33
CA ALA A 67 -4.44 3.43 -0.94
C ALA A 67 -5.71 4.21 -0.59
N SER A 68 -6.43 3.74 0.43
CA SER A 68 -7.54 4.50 0.99
C SER A 68 -7.08 5.86 1.53
N ASP A 69 -7.89 6.92 1.41
CA ASP A 69 -7.57 8.23 1.99
C ASP A 69 -7.75 8.25 3.52
N LEU A 70 -6.82 7.62 4.24
CA LEU A 70 -6.81 7.55 5.69
C LEU A 70 -5.83 8.56 6.29
N PRO A 71 -6.17 9.24 7.40
CA PRO A 71 -5.27 10.18 8.06
C PRO A 71 -3.89 9.59 8.40
N VAL A 72 -3.84 8.33 8.84
CA VAL A 72 -2.57 7.67 9.17
C VAL A 72 -1.67 7.45 7.95
N PHE A 73 -2.24 7.18 6.78
CA PHE A 73 -1.43 7.05 5.57
C PHE A 73 -0.88 8.41 5.12
N ARG A 74 -1.66 9.49 5.27
CA ARG A 74 -1.20 10.86 5.01
C ARG A 74 -0.05 11.26 5.93
N GLU A 75 -0.10 10.86 7.20
CA GLU A 75 0.99 11.10 8.15
C GLU A 75 2.29 10.42 7.72
N ILE A 76 2.19 9.20 7.22
CA ILE A 76 3.34 8.33 6.92
C ILE A 76 3.92 8.60 5.53
N ALA A 77 3.06 8.75 4.53
CA ALA A 77 3.42 8.78 3.13
C ALA A 77 3.06 10.10 2.44
N ALA A 78 2.58 11.10 3.19
CA ALA A 78 2.25 12.44 2.69
C ALA A 78 1.35 12.38 1.44
N ASP A 79 1.78 12.98 0.34
CA ASP A 79 1.09 13.05 -0.95
C ASP A 79 1.59 12.02 -1.99
N ILE A 80 2.35 11.01 -1.54
CA ILE A 80 3.00 10.03 -2.41
C ILE A 80 2.00 9.01 -2.98
N PRO A 81 1.15 8.32 -2.19
CA PRO A 81 0.10 7.44 -2.70
C PRO A 81 -0.93 8.16 -3.57
N GLU A 82 -1.54 7.42 -4.49
CA GLU A 82 -2.82 7.82 -5.04
C GLU A 82 -3.90 7.44 -4.02
N TYR A 83 -4.52 8.45 -3.40
CA TYR A 83 -5.51 8.27 -2.35
C TYR A 83 -6.92 8.29 -2.91
N LEU A 84 -7.70 7.28 -2.56
CA LEU A 84 -9.10 7.12 -2.98
C LEU A 84 -9.99 6.82 -1.78
N ASP A 85 -11.27 7.18 -1.87
CA ASP A 85 -12.26 6.66 -0.92
C ASP A 85 -12.37 5.13 -1.12
N PRO A 86 -12.33 4.29 -0.07
CA PRO A 86 -12.49 2.84 -0.21
C PRO A 86 -13.83 2.43 -0.86
N LEU A 87 -14.84 3.30 -0.86
CA LEU A 87 -16.14 3.09 -1.50
C LEU A 87 -16.22 3.63 -2.93
N ASP A 88 -15.20 4.34 -3.44
CA ASP A 88 -15.18 4.84 -4.83
C ASP A 88 -14.68 3.76 -5.81
N ALA A 89 -15.50 2.73 -6.01
CA ALA A 89 -15.17 1.61 -6.90
C ALA A 89 -14.75 2.05 -8.32
N ILE A 90 -15.37 3.11 -8.85
CA ILE A 90 -15.05 3.63 -10.19
C ILE A 90 -13.72 4.41 -10.19
N GLY A 91 -13.42 5.14 -9.12
CA GLY A 91 -12.10 5.75 -8.90
C GLY A 91 -10.99 4.71 -8.85
N TRP A 92 -11.18 3.63 -8.10
CA TRP A 92 -10.24 2.52 -8.01
C TRP A 92 -10.01 1.88 -9.37
N LEU A 93 -11.08 1.52 -10.09
CA LEU A 93 -10.97 0.94 -11.42
C LEU A 93 -10.16 1.83 -12.37
N ARG A 94 -10.50 3.12 -12.47
CA ARG A 94 -9.81 4.07 -13.34
C ARG A 94 -8.33 4.22 -12.97
N CYS A 95 -8.01 4.26 -11.68
CA CYS A 95 -6.64 4.38 -11.21
C CYS A 95 -5.83 3.11 -11.55
N ILE A 96 -6.39 1.93 -11.30
CA ILE A 96 -5.78 0.64 -11.65
C ILE A 96 -5.53 0.55 -13.16
N GLU A 97 -6.54 0.82 -13.99
CA GLU A 97 -6.41 0.81 -15.45
C GLU A 97 -5.36 1.80 -15.96
N SER A 98 -5.31 2.99 -15.35
CA SER A 98 -4.28 3.99 -15.66
C SER A 98 -2.90 3.45 -15.31
N PHE A 99 -2.71 2.84 -14.14
CA PHE A 99 -1.42 2.31 -13.70
C PHE A 99 -0.93 1.16 -14.57
N CYS A 100 -1.84 0.38 -15.16
CA CYS A 100 -1.52 -0.69 -16.11
C CYS A 100 -0.93 -0.18 -17.43
N GLN A 101 -1.11 1.09 -17.80
CA GLN A 101 -0.55 1.65 -19.02
C GLN A 101 0.97 1.91 -18.88
N PRO A 102 1.80 1.55 -19.88
CA PRO A 102 3.25 1.79 -19.83
C PRO A 102 3.63 3.27 -19.67
N ASP A 103 2.84 4.18 -20.22
CA ASP A 103 3.04 5.63 -20.25
C ASP A 103 2.17 6.39 -19.25
N SER A 104 1.61 5.69 -18.25
CA SER A 104 0.75 6.25 -17.21
C SER A 104 1.33 7.51 -16.54
N PRO A 105 0.73 8.70 -16.76
CA PRO A 105 1.21 9.93 -16.13
C PRO A 105 1.05 9.91 -14.61
N LEU A 106 -0.02 9.26 -14.10
CA LEU A 106 -0.26 9.11 -12.67
C LEU A 106 0.86 8.29 -12.01
N ARG A 107 1.14 7.11 -12.57
CA ARG A 107 2.21 6.25 -12.04
C ARG A 107 3.58 6.91 -12.13
N GLN A 108 3.89 7.60 -13.24
CA GLN A 108 5.15 8.33 -13.38
C GLN A 108 5.29 9.47 -12.36
N ASN A 109 4.23 10.24 -12.12
CA ASN A 109 4.22 11.29 -11.11
C ASN A 109 4.46 10.71 -9.71
N GLN A 110 3.75 9.63 -9.36
CA GLN A 110 3.96 8.96 -8.10
C GLN A 110 5.41 8.48 -7.93
N LEU A 111 5.99 7.83 -8.94
CA LEU A 111 7.40 7.39 -8.91
C LEU A 111 8.37 8.55 -8.64
N LEU A 112 8.10 9.75 -9.20
CA LEU A 112 8.89 10.94 -8.92
C LEU A 112 8.74 11.40 -7.46
N LYS A 113 7.52 11.40 -6.91
CA LYS A 113 7.30 11.75 -5.49
C LYS A 113 7.95 10.75 -4.54
N MET A 114 7.92 9.47 -4.88
CA MET A 114 8.51 8.39 -4.09
C MET A 114 10.01 8.54 -3.86
N SER A 115 10.74 9.24 -4.75
CA SER A 115 12.16 9.54 -4.54
C SER A 115 12.44 10.33 -3.25
N ARG A 116 11.40 10.95 -2.66
CA ARG A 116 11.45 11.72 -1.42
C ARG A 116 11.04 10.92 -0.20
N PHE A 117 10.58 9.67 -0.39
CA PHE A 117 10.17 8.82 0.72
C PHE A 117 11.39 8.40 1.53
N ILE A 118 11.35 8.69 2.83
CA ILE A 118 12.37 8.27 3.77
C ILE A 118 11.69 7.25 4.69
N PRO A 119 12.07 5.96 4.60
CA PRO A 119 11.51 4.95 5.48
C PRO A 119 11.67 5.32 6.95
N PRO A 120 10.63 5.17 7.77
CA PRO A 120 10.72 5.38 9.20
C PRO A 120 11.75 4.40 9.78
N ALA A 121 12.65 4.91 10.61
CA ALA A 121 13.69 4.13 11.26
C ALA A 121 13.48 4.09 12.77
N TRP A 122 13.68 2.93 13.38
CA TRP A 122 13.59 2.74 14.83
C TRP A 122 14.47 3.72 15.60
N ALA A 123 15.70 3.98 15.13
CA ALA A 123 16.60 4.94 15.75
C ALA A 123 15.95 6.32 15.91
N LYS A 124 15.34 6.85 14.84
CA LYS A 124 14.66 8.15 14.84
C LYS A 124 13.43 8.17 15.75
N HIS A 125 12.70 7.05 15.80
CA HIS A 125 11.56 6.90 16.72
C HIS A 125 12.03 6.96 18.19
N PHE A 126 13.08 6.21 18.54
CA PHE A 126 13.63 6.20 19.90
C PHE A 126 14.27 7.55 20.27
N GLU A 127 14.95 8.24 19.37
CA GLU A 127 15.47 9.60 19.61
C GLU A 127 14.34 10.57 20.00
N THR A 128 13.20 10.48 19.32
CA THR A 128 12.01 11.28 19.61
C THR A 128 11.45 10.94 20.99
N PHE A 129 11.31 9.66 21.28
CA PHE A 129 10.79 9.17 22.56
C PHE A 129 11.70 9.54 23.74
N GLU A 130 13.01 9.35 23.61
CA GLU A 130 13.98 9.77 24.62
C GLU A 130 13.94 11.29 24.85
N GLY A 131 13.77 12.07 23.79
CA GLY A 131 13.61 13.51 23.87
C GLY A 131 12.39 13.94 24.69
N LEU A 132 11.28 13.18 24.61
CA LEU A 132 10.08 13.41 25.41
C LEU A 132 10.26 13.00 26.86
N LEU A 133 10.89 11.85 27.12
CA LEU A 133 11.17 11.39 28.49
C LEU A 133 12.04 12.36 29.28
N ARG A 134 12.97 13.07 28.62
CA ARG A 134 13.82 14.08 29.26
C ARG A 134 13.07 15.36 29.66
N GLN A 135 11.80 15.52 29.25
CA GLN A 135 10.96 16.69 29.56
C GLN A 135 10.00 16.46 30.74
N VAL A 136 9.98 15.26 31.31
CA VAL A 136 9.14 14.86 32.46
C VAL A 136 10.03 14.67 33.69
#